data_AF-A0A0K2STP8-F1
#
_entry.id   AF-A0A0K2STP8-F1
#
_cell.length_a   1.000
_cell.length_b   1.000
_cell.length_c   1.000
_cell.angle_alpha   90.00
_cell.angle_beta   90.00
_cell.angle_gamma   90.00
#
_symmetry.space_group_name_H-M   'P 1'
#
loop_
_entity.id
_entity.type
_entity.pdbx_description
1 polymer ?
#
loop_
_entity_poly.entity_id
_entity_poly.type
_entity_poly.pdbx_seq_one_letter_code
_entity_poly.pdbx_strand_id
1 'polypeptide(L)' 'TSVHWHGLILPFEQDGVPDVSFPGIAPGETFTYRFPIVQAGTFWYHS' A
#
# COMPACT_ATOMS: atom_id res chain seq x y z
N THR A 1 10.80 4.19 2.95
CA THR A 1 10.27 2.83 2.73
C THR A 1 8.82 2.91 2.29
N SER A 2 8.35 1.92 1.55
CA SER A 2 6.95 1.78 1.07
C SER A 2 6.55 0.31 1.14
N VAL A 3 5.24 0.04 1.06
CA VAL A 3 4.69 -1.29 0.76
C VAL A 3 3.62 -1.14 -0.30
N HIS A 4 3.86 -1.68 -1.49
CA HIS A 4 2.85 -1.82 -2.53
C HIS A 4 2.10 -3.15 -2.41
N TRP A 5 0.79 -3.13 -2.62
CA TRP A 5 -0.10 -4.29 -2.50
C TRP A 5 -0.45 -4.83 -3.88
N HIS A 6 0.48 -5.59 -4.45
CA HIS A 6 0.44 -6.01 -5.84
C HIS A 6 -0.83 -6.81 -6.17
N GLY A 7 -1.65 -6.20 -7.03
CA GLY A 7 -2.86 -6.79 -7.57
C GLY A 7 -4.11 -6.57 -6.72
N LEU A 8 -4.05 -5.89 -5.55
CA LEU A 8 -5.22 -5.57 -4.75
C LEU A 8 -5.98 -4.35 -5.28
N ILE A 9 -7.31 -4.42 -5.31
CA ILE A 9 -8.18 -3.25 -5.56
C ILE A 9 -8.44 -2.56 -4.22
N LEU A 10 -7.96 -1.31 -4.11
CA LEU A 10 -8.00 -0.50 -2.89
C LEU A 10 -8.00 1.01 -3.24
N PRO A 11 -8.36 1.90 -2.29
CA PRO A 11 -8.19 3.35 -2.47
C PRO A 11 -6.73 3.70 -2.79
N PHE A 12 -6.49 4.59 -3.76
CA PHE A 12 -5.15 4.80 -4.28
C PHE A 12 -4.16 5.29 -3.22
N GLU A 13 -4.61 6.01 -2.19
CA GLU A 13 -3.79 6.48 -1.05
C GLU A 13 -3.21 5.33 -0.22
N GLN A 14 -3.75 4.13 -0.37
CA GLN A 14 -3.30 2.90 0.30
C GLN A 14 -2.39 2.04 -0.58
N ASP A 15 -2.10 2.48 -1.81
CA ASP A 15 -1.37 1.67 -2.80
C ASP A 15 0.14 1.64 -2.56
N GLY A 16 0.66 2.57 -1.76
CA GLY A 16 2.05 2.54 -1.32
C GLY A 16 3.10 2.88 -2.39
N VAL A 17 2.71 3.63 -3.43
CA VAL A 17 3.60 4.25 -4.42
C VAL A 17 3.98 5.66 -3.97
N PRO A 18 5.23 5.94 -3.57
CA PRO A 18 5.67 7.27 -3.17
C PRO A 18 5.45 8.31 -4.29
N ASP A 19 5.17 9.56 -3.89
CA ASP A 19 4.89 10.71 -4.77
C ASP A 19 3.63 10.59 -5.67
N VAL A 20 2.94 9.45 -5.62
CA VAL A 20 1.65 9.23 -6.30
C VAL A 20 0.54 9.03 -5.29
N SER A 21 0.69 8.03 -4.41
CA SER A 21 -0.32 7.68 -3.41
C SER A 21 -0.09 8.36 -2.06
N PHE A 22 1.17 8.63 -1.70
CA PHE A 22 1.57 9.25 -0.43
C PHE A 22 3.05 9.71 -0.47
N PRO A 23 3.54 10.48 0.52
CA PRO A 23 4.92 10.98 0.54
C PRO A 23 6.04 9.96 0.84
N GLY A 24 5.73 8.69 1.09
CA GLY A 24 6.69 7.70 1.59
C GLY A 24 6.76 7.63 3.13
N ILE A 25 7.28 6.52 3.65
CA ILE A 25 7.51 6.32 5.10
C ILE A 25 8.95 6.72 5.43
N ALA A 26 9.12 7.77 6.24
CA ALA A 26 10.44 8.22 6.66
C ALA A 26 11.09 7.26 7.69
N PRO A 27 12.43 7.30 7.86
CA PRO A 27 13.11 6.45 8.84
C PRO A 27 12.56 6.66 10.26
N GLY A 28 12.20 5.56 10.93
CA GLY A 28 11.64 5.58 12.28
C GLY A 28 10.15 5.91 12.37
N GLU A 29 9.50 6.25 11.24
CA GLU A 29 8.06 6.49 11.20
C GLU A 29 7.25 5.22 10.93
N THR A 30 5.94 5.31 11.14
CA THR A 30 4.98 4.23 10.89
C THR A 30 3.85 4.74 10.01
N PHE A 31 3.46 3.92 9.03
CA PHE A 31 2.27 4.14 8.22
C PHE A 31 1.32 2.95 8.39
N THR A 32 0.03 3.23 8.61
CA THR A 32 -0.99 2.18 8.78
C THR A 32 -1.80 2.03 7.49
N TYR A 33 -1.61 0.89 6.82
CA TYR A 33 -2.45 0.51 5.69
C TYR A 33 -3.82 0.00 6.17
N ARG A 34 -4.91 0.55 5.63
CA ARG A 34 -6.28 0.14 5.98
C ARG A 34 -7.22 0.27 4.79
N PHE A 35 -7.65 -0.87 4.27
CA PHE A 35 -8.59 -0.95 3.14
C PHE A 35 -9.38 -2.28 3.21
N PRO A 36 -10.60 -2.34 2.64
CA PRO A 36 -11.37 -3.57 2.55
C PRO A 36 -10.79 -4.51 1.49
N ILE A 37 -10.91 -5.82 1.71
CA ILE A 37 -10.64 -6.83 0.68
C ILE A 37 -11.94 -7.12 -0.07
N VAL A 38 -11.95 -6.80 -1.37
CA VAL A 38 -13.15 -6.90 -2.23
C VAL A 38 -13.04 -7.99 -3.30
N GLN A 39 -11.93 -8.71 -3.35
CA GLN A 39 -11.66 -9.74 -4.35
C GLN A 39 -10.92 -10.93 -3.73
N ALA A 40 -11.07 -12.11 -4.33
CA ALA A 40 -10.43 -13.35 -3.90
C ALA A 40 -9.35 -13.77 -4.92
N GLY A 41 -8.25 -14.33 -4.43
CA GLY A 41 -7.12 -14.74 -5.27
C GLY A 41 -5.82 -14.81 -4.49
N THR A 42 -4.72 -15.06 -5.20
CA THR A 42 -3.37 -14.98 -4.64
C THR A 42 -2.76 -13.64 -5.03
N PHE A 43 -2.38 -12.87 -4.01
CA PHE A 43 -1.76 -11.55 -4.13
C PHE A 43 -0.53 -11.49 -3.23
N TRP A 44 0.22 -10.41 -3.29
CA TRP A 44 1.46 -10.26 -2.54
C TRP A 44 1.76 -8.79 -2.28
N TYR A 45 2.75 -8.52 -1.43
CA TYR A 45 3.21 -7.17 -1.15
C TYR A 45 4.73 -7.08 -1.30
N HIS A 46 5.24 -5.91 -1.63
CA HIS A 46 6.68 -5.64 -1.73
C HIS A 46 7.00 -4.17 -1.49
N SER A 47 8.28 -3.87 -1.21
CA SER A 47 8.73 -2.49 -1.02
C SER A 47 8.80 -1.71 -2.32
#